data_AF-A0A2V3Y6I6-F1
#
_entry.id   AF-A0A2V3Y6I6-F1
#
_cell.length_a   1.000
_cell.length_b   1.000
_cell.length_c   1.000
_cell.angle_alpha   90.00
_cell.angle_beta   90.00
_cell.angle_gamma   90.00
#
_symmetry.space_group_name_H-M   'P 1'
#
loop_
_entity.id
_entity.type
_entity.pdbx_description
1 polymer ?
#
loop_
_entity_poly.entity_id
_entity_poly.type
_entity_poly.pdbx_seq_one_letter_code
_entity_poly.pdbx_strand_id
1 'polypeptide(L)'
;MRKKKAEEKKTVMLCGTLLCPVTIGKPAVFAAGGTFYRTSAVVALHEQTEDNIHFETRNTHYHLSMSPFPLAAISPLPVRLAACA
;
A
#
# COMPACT_ATOMS: atom_id res chain seq x y z
N MET A 1 31.54 -17.51 -15.66
CA MET A 1 30.21 -17.43 -15.01
C MET A 1 29.31 -16.51 -15.83
N ARG A 2 28.21 -17.01 -16.41
CA ARG A 2 27.21 -16.15 -17.05
C ARG A 2 26.37 -15.49 -15.96
N LYS A 3 26.48 -14.17 -15.79
CA LYS A 3 25.52 -13.42 -14.98
C LYS A 3 24.17 -13.53 -15.70
N LYS A 4 23.22 -14.29 -15.14
CA LYS A 4 21.83 -14.24 -15.60
C LYS A 4 21.39 -12.79 -15.42
N LYS A 5 21.08 -12.11 -16.53
CA LYS A 5 20.40 -10.81 -16.49
C LYS A 5 19.11 -11.06 -15.71
N ALA A 6 18.96 -10.47 -14.53
CA ALA A 6 17.71 -10.55 -13.80
C ALA A 6 16.65 -9.96 -14.73
N GLU A 7 15.67 -10.78 -15.10
CA GLU A 7 14.52 -10.30 -15.86
C GLU A 7 13.87 -9.20 -15.03
N GLU A 8 13.75 -8.00 -15.61
CA GLU A 8 13.23 -6.84 -14.89
C GLU A 8 11.75 -7.09 -14.60
N LYS A 9 11.48 -7.33 -13.33
CA LYS A 9 10.14 -7.63 -12.84
C LYS A 9 9.29 -6.36 -12.87
N LYS A 10 8.01 -6.48 -13.26
CA LYS A 10 7.08 -5.34 -13.27
C LYS A 10 7.03 -4.68 -11.89
N THR A 11 6.98 -3.35 -11.85
CA THR A 11 6.75 -2.60 -10.60
C THR A 11 5.38 -1.93 -10.64
N VAL A 12 4.65 -2.01 -9.54
CA VAL A 12 3.33 -1.40 -9.35
C VAL A 12 3.36 -0.56 -8.07
N MET A 13 2.95 0.71 -8.18
CA MET A 13 2.85 1.64 -7.06
C MET A 13 1.38 2.01 -6.85
N LEU A 14 0.89 1.85 -5.63
CA LEU A 14 -0.51 2.07 -5.27
C LEU A 14 -0.60 2.81 -3.94
N CYS A 15 -1.65 3.59 -3.78
CA CYS A 15 -2.07 4.14 -2.48
C CYS A 15 -3.37 3.46 -2.07
N GLY A 16 -3.40 2.88 -0.87
CA GLY A 16 -4.51 2.06 -0.43
C GLY A 16 -4.34 1.50 0.98
N THR A 17 -5.08 0.44 1.29
CA THR A 17 -5.09 -0.16 2.63
C THR A 17 -5.13 -1.67 2.51
N LEU A 18 -4.36 -2.36 3.35
CA LEU A 18 -4.44 -3.82 3.48
C LEU A 18 -5.79 -4.23 4.05
N LEU A 19 -6.39 -5.27 3.46
CA LEU A 19 -7.56 -5.93 4.02
C LEU A 19 -7.17 -7.14 4.88
N CYS A 20 -5.99 -7.69 4.62
CA CYS A 20 -5.41 -8.81 5.37
C CYS A 20 -3.90 -8.58 5.54
N PRO A 21 -3.27 -9.12 6.60
CA PRO A 21 -1.81 -9.11 6.73
C PRO A 21 -1.14 -9.78 5.53
N VAL A 22 -0.05 -9.19 5.05
CA VAL A 22 0.75 -9.79 3.97
C VAL A 22 1.51 -10.98 4.52
N THR A 23 1.38 -12.15 3.88
CA THR A 23 2.04 -13.39 4.30
C THR A 23 2.64 -14.10 3.10
N ILE A 24 3.91 -14.50 3.21
CA ILE A 24 4.61 -15.28 2.16
C ILE A 24 3.86 -16.60 1.91
N GLY A 25 3.73 -16.98 0.63
CA GLY A 25 3.00 -18.15 0.18
C GLY A 25 1.49 -17.94 0.04
N LYS A 26 0.94 -16.83 0.54
CA LYS A 26 -0.48 -16.48 0.40
C LYS A 26 -0.67 -15.26 -0.51
N PRO A 27 -1.84 -15.11 -1.16
CA PRO A 27 -2.20 -13.88 -1.86
C PRO A 27 -2.23 -12.67 -0.92
N ALA A 28 -1.74 -11.51 -1.39
CA ALA A 28 -2.04 -10.24 -0.76
C ALA A 28 -3.44 -9.77 -1.19
N VAL A 29 -4.17 -9.17 -0.24
CA VAL A 29 -5.52 -8.63 -0.46
C VAL A 29 -5.57 -7.21 0.11
N PHE A 30 -5.88 -6.24 -0.75
CA PHE A 30 -5.86 -4.83 -0.40
C PHE A 30 -6.85 -4.03 -1.25
N ALA A 31 -7.23 -2.85 -0.78
CA ALA A 31 -8.08 -1.92 -1.50
C ALA A 31 -7.28 -0.68 -1.91
N ALA A 32 -7.46 -0.19 -3.14
CA ALA A 32 -6.84 1.03 -3.63
C ALA A 32 -7.74 1.70 -4.68
N GLY A 33 -7.88 3.03 -4.65
CA GLY A 33 -8.69 3.77 -5.64
C GLY A 33 -10.13 3.26 -5.80
N GLY A 34 -10.77 2.81 -4.71
CA GLY A 34 -12.13 2.27 -4.74
C GLY A 34 -12.25 0.84 -5.31
N THR A 35 -11.14 0.18 -5.63
CA THR A 35 -11.11 -1.18 -6.18
C THR A 35 -10.46 -2.16 -5.20
N PHE A 36 -10.94 -3.40 -5.20
CA PHE A 36 -10.35 -4.50 -4.43
C PHE A 36 -9.37 -5.30 -5.29
N TYR A 37 -8.18 -5.54 -4.75
CA TYR A 37 -7.11 -6.27 -5.42
C TYR A 37 -6.81 -7.57 -4.67
N ARG A 38 -6.61 -8.63 -5.45
CA ARG A 38 -6.06 -9.91 -4.98
C ARG A 38 -4.92 -10.32 -5.88
N THR A 39 -3.74 -10.48 -5.31
CA THR A 39 -2.55 -10.85 -6.08
C THR A 39 -2.41 -12.37 -6.23
N SER A 40 -1.39 -12.82 -6.96
CA SER A 40 -0.86 -14.18 -6.78
C SER A 40 -0.11 -14.29 -5.45
N ALA A 41 0.37 -15.49 -5.11
CA ALA A 41 1.08 -15.73 -3.86
C ALA A 41 2.31 -14.81 -3.74
N VAL A 42 2.44 -14.20 -2.56
CA VAL A 42 3.60 -13.39 -2.19
C VAL A 42 4.81 -14.31 -2.06
N VAL A 43 5.90 -13.97 -2.72
CA VAL A 43 7.15 -14.73 -2.71
C VAL A 43 8.20 -14.10 -1.80
N ALA A 44 8.13 -12.79 -1.58
CA ALA A 44 8.98 -12.07 -0.64
C ALA A 44 8.24 -10.86 -0.06
N LEU A 45 8.53 -10.54 1.19
CA LEU A 45 8.14 -9.31 1.85
C LEU A 45 9.42 -8.57 2.20
N HIS A 46 9.62 -7.40 1.59
CA HIS A 46 10.87 -6.64 1.68
C HIS A 46 10.80 -5.55 2.74
N GLU A 47 9.66 -4.85 2.81
CA GLU A 47 9.43 -3.78 3.76
C GLU A 47 7.98 -3.83 4.25
N GLN A 48 7.79 -3.61 5.54
CA GLN A 48 6.49 -3.35 6.13
C GLN A 48 6.65 -2.34 7.26
N THR A 49 6.20 -1.11 7.00
CA THR A 49 6.08 -0.02 7.96
C THR A 49 4.60 0.32 8.17
N GLU A 50 4.32 1.26 9.06
CA GLU A 50 2.96 1.77 9.27
C GLU A 50 2.39 2.42 7.99
N ASP A 51 3.25 3.10 7.22
CA ASP A 51 2.83 3.87 6.05
C ASP A 51 3.12 3.19 4.71
N ASN A 52 4.01 2.19 4.66
CA ASN A 52 4.45 1.60 3.39
C ASN A 52 4.68 0.09 3.49
N ILE A 53 4.32 -0.60 2.42
CA ILE A 53 4.55 -2.04 2.29
C ILE A 53 5.15 -2.33 0.91
N HIS A 54 6.28 -3.02 0.90
CA HIS A 54 6.92 -3.55 -0.29
C HIS A 54 6.90 -5.06 -0.25
N PHE A 55 6.13 -5.66 -1.16
CA PHE A 55 6.08 -7.11 -1.31
C PHE A 55 6.20 -7.51 -2.78
N GLU A 56 6.60 -8.76 -2.99
CA GLU A 56 6.88 -9.31 -4.29
C GLU A 56 6.00 -10.53 -4.53
N THR A 57 5.48 -10.64 -5.74
CA THR A 57 4.82 -11.83 -6.28
C THR A 57 5.69 -12.44 -7.36
N ARG A 58 5.29 -13.54 -8.02
CA ARG A 58 6.15 -14.20 -9.03
C ARG A 58 6.68 -13.28 -10.14
N ASN A 59 5.92 -12.28 -10.58
CA ASN A 59 6.26 -11.40 -11.71
C ASN A 59 6.06 -9.90 -11.42
N THR A 60 5.78 -9.49 -10.18
CA THR A 60 5.56 -8.07 -9.87
C THR A 60 6.05 -7.70 -8.47
N HIS A 61 6.76 -6.57 -8.37
CA HIS A 61 7.00 -5.84 -7.13
C HIS A 61 5.86 -4.85 -6.88
N TYR A 62 5.25 -4.91 -5.70
CA TYR A 62 4.18 -4.03 -5.28
C TYR A 62 4.70 -3.11 -4.17
N HIS A 63 4.54 -1.81 -4.38
CA HIS A 63 4.72 -0.79 -3.36
C HIS A 63 3.34 -0.21 -3.03
N LEU A 64 2.86 -0.49 -1.82
CA LEU A 64 1.59 0.01 -1.31
C LEU A 64 1.87 1.06 -0.25
N SER A 65 1.53 2.31 -0.54
CA SER A 65 1.50 3.39 0.44
C SER A 65 0.14 3.43 1.12
N MET A 66 0.15 3.45 2.46
CA MET A 66 -1.03 3.50 3.32
C MET A 66 -1.14 4.82 4.08
N SER A 67 -0.25 5.78 3.81
CA SER A 67 -0.32 7.09 4.44
C SER A 67 -1.63 7.81 4.08
N PRO A 68 -2.33 8.39 5.07
CA PRO A 68 -3.55 9.14 4.79
C PRO A 68 -3.22 10.35 3.91
N PHE A 69 -4.05 10.60 2.89
CA PHE A 69 -3.93 11.82 2.11
C PHE A 69 -4.08 13.03 3.06
N PRO A 70 -3.15 14.00 3.08
CA PRO A 70 -3.12 15.06 4.09
C PRO A 70 -4.36 15.98 4.07
N LEU A 71 -5.25 15.86 3.08
CA LEU A 71 -6.51 16.64 3.05
C LEU A 71 -7.43 16.36 4.25
N ALA A 72 -7.39 15.17 4.84
CA ALA A 72 -8.21 14.87 6.03
C ALA A 72 -7.68 15.54 7.32
N ALA A 73 -6.40 15.94 7.37
CA ALA A 73 -5.79 16.58 8.52
C ALA A 73 -5.89 18.12 8.49
N ILE A 74 -6.29 18.70 7.34
CA ILE A 74 -6.38 20.16 7.12
C ILE A 74 -7.84 20.57 6.86
N SER A 75 -8.79 20.07 7.66
CA SER A 75 -10.08 20.77 7.78
C SER A 75 -10.00 21.74 8.95
N PRO A 76 -9.77 23.05 8.75
CA PRO A 76 -10.13 24.04 9.76
C PRO A 76 -11.65 24.06 9.80
N LEU A 77 -12.27 23.17 10.58
CA LEU A 77 -13.68 23.33 10.92
C LEU A 77 -13.77 24.66 11.68
N PRO A 78 -14.51 25.66 11.19
CA PRO A 78 -14.66 26.92 11.91
C PRO A 78 -15.49 26.64 13.16
N VAL A 79 -14.81 26.42 14.30
CA VAL A 79 -15.46 26.37 15.60
C VAL A 79 -15.85 27.80 15.95
N ARG A 80 -17.06 28.22 15.54
CA ARG A 80 -17.63 29.47 16.04
C ARG A 80 -18.06 29.25 17.49
N LEU A 81 -17.23 29.70 18.43
CA LEU A 81 -17.69 29.91 19.81
C LEU A 81 -18.80 30.98 19.76
N ALA A 82 -20.01 30.60 20.17
CA ALA A 82 -21.05 31.56 20.50
C ALA A 82 -20.73 32.15 21.88
N ALA A 83 -20.59 33.47 21.96
CA ALA A 83 -20.59 34.19 23.22
C ALA A 83 -22.05 34.47 23.60
N CYS A 84 -22.50 33.95 24.74
CA CYS A 84 -23.77 34.34 25.33
C CYS A 84 -23.58 35.64 26.14
N ALA A 85 -24.55 36.55 26.03
CA ALA A 85 -24.59 37.82 26.75
C ALA A 85 -25.02 37.64 28.21
#